data_AF-A0AAP5LQ30-F1
#
_entry.id   AF-A0AAP5LQ30-F1
#
_cell.length_a   1.000
_cell.length_b   1.000
_cell.length_c   1.000
_cell.angle_alpha   90.00
_cell.angle_beta   90.00
_cell.angle_gamma   90.00
#
_symmetry.space_group_name_H-M   'P 1'
#
loop_
_entity.id
_entity.type
_entity.pdbx_description
1 polymer ?
#
loop_
_entity_poly.entity_id
_entity_poly.type
_entity_poly.pdbx_seq_one_letter_code
_entity_poly.pdbx_strand_id
1 'polypeptide(L)'
;MLRILMTCVGFILILMFLIQGIRKLSGGGTGWESKRWGAGLIGLFIVGAVPLGFALYTEMFDQRLDANIGLGLAMLFVWAYCVILLCVTLVIWGRYMYKKANSK
;
A
#
# COMPACT_ATOMS: atom_id res chain seq x y z
N MET A 1 17.57 -7.29 8.27
CA MET A 1 16.70 -6.45 9.14
C MET A 1 16.38 -5.11 8.50
N LEU A 2 17.41 -4.36 8.06
CA LEU A 2 17.24 -3.05 7.43
C LEU A 2 16.32 -3.05 6.19
N ARG A 3 16.41 -4.10 5.35
CA ARG A 3 15.60 -4.22 4.13
C ARG A 3 14.10 -4.37 4.43
N ILE A 4 13.73 -5.21 5.41
CA ILE A 4 12.33 -5.37 5.84
C ILE A 4 11.81 -4.06 6.43
N LEU A 5 12.59 -3.39 7.30
CA LEU A 5 12.21 -2.10 7.87
C LEU A 5 12.00 -1.03 6.79
N MET A 6 12.87 -0.95 5.79
CA MET A 6 12.69 -0.03 4.66
C MET A 6 11.42 -0.34 3.86
N THR A 7 11.08 -1.61 3.64
CA THR A 7 9.80 -1.98 3.00
C THR A 7 8.59 -1.64 3.86
N CYS A 8 8.66 -1.77 5.19
CA CYS A 8 7.58 -1.32 6.08
C CYS A 8 7.34 0.19 5.93
N VAL A 9 8.41 0.99 5.97
CA VAL A 9 8.33 2.45 5.82
C VAL A 9 7.77 2.81 4.45
N GLY A 10 8.28 2.20 3.38
CA GLY A 10 7.77 2.41 2.02
C GLY A 10 6.28 2.11 1.89
N PHE A 11 5.83 0.99 2.48
CA PHE A 11 4.43 0.58 2.48
C PHE A 11 3.53 1.62 3.17
N ILE A 12 3.93 2.09 4.36
CA ILE A 12 3.21 3.13 5.11
C ILE A 12 3.13 4.43 4.30
N LEU A 13 4.23 4.85 3.67
CA LEU A 13 4.25 6.06 2.85
C LEU A 13 3.30 5.96 1.66
N ILE A 14 3.28 4.83 0.95
CA ILE A 14 2.37 4.61 -0.18
C ILE A 14 0.92 4.72 0.29
N LEU A 15 0.57 4.11 1.42
CA LEU A 15 -0.77 4.22 1.99
C LEU A 15 -1.15 5.64 2.36
N MET A 16 -0.23 6.39 2.99
CA MET A 16 -0.48 7.80 3.32
C MET A 16 -0.77 8.61 2.06
N PHE A 17 -0.01 8.43 0.99
CA PHE A 17 -0.25 9.09 -0.30
C PHE A 17 -1.59 8.71 -0.91
N LEU A 18 -1.93 7.42 -0.86
CA LEU A 18 -3.18 6.90 -1.42
C LEU A 18 -4.41 7.46 -0.67
N ILE A 19 -4.35 7.52 0.67
CA ILE A 19 -5.38 8.14 1.50
C ILE A 19 -5.51 9.64 1.20
N GLN A 20 -4.38 10.37 1.09
CA GLN A 20 -4.40 11.79 0.75
C GLN A 20 -4.98 12.05 -0.64
N GLY A 21 -4.62 11.23 -1.64
CA GLY A 21 -5.13 11.33 -3.00
C GLY A 21 -6.64 11.15 -3.05
N ILE A 22 -7.16 10.14 -2.35
CA ILE A 22 -8.62 9.89 -2.27
C ILE A 22 -9.34 11.01 -1.53
N ARG A 23 -8.79 11.50 -0.40
CA ARG A 23 -9.38 12.64 0.33
C ARG A 23 -9.47 13.89 -0.53
N LYS A 24 -8.41 14.21 -1.30
CA LYS A 24 -8.40 15.34 -2.23
C LYS A 24 -9.39 15.16 -3.39
N LEU A 25 -9.54 13.94 -3.91
CA LEU A 25 -10.51 13.63 -4.97
C LEU A 25 -11.96 13.73 -4.48
N SER A 26 -12.22 13.27 -3.25
CA SER A 26 -13.53 13.29 -2.59
C SER A 26 -13.99 14.68 -2.13
N GLY A 27 -13.08 15.64 -1.97
CA GLY A 27 -13.42 16.99 -1.49
C GLY A 27 -14.34 17.81 -2.40
N GLY A 28 -14.73 17.29 -3.57
CA GLY A 28 -15.63 17.95 -4.52
C GLY A 28 -16.73 17.06 -5.10
N GLY A 29 -17.24 16.08 -4.34
CA GLY A 29 -18.34 15.20 -4.79
C GLY A 29 -18.93 14.32 -3.68
N THR A 30 -20.25 14.24 -3.64
CA THR A 30 -21.13 13.77 -2.56
C THR A 30 -20.99 12.27 -2.18
N GLY A 31 -20.73 12.01 -0.90
CA GLY A 31 -21.55 11.13 -0.05
C GLY A 31 -21.47 9.60 -0.13
N TRP A 32 -21.19 8.95 -1.27
CA TRP A 32 -21.33 7.47 -1.36
C TRP A 32 -20.14 6.75 -1.99
N GLU A 33 -19.53 7.32 -3.03
CA GLU A 33 -18.36 6.70 -3.68
C GLU A 33 -17.16 6.67 -2.73
N SER A 34 -16.90 7.75 -1.99
CA SER A 34 -15.77 7.88 -1.06
C SER A 34 -15.75 6.81 0.03
N LYS A 35 -16.93 6.35 0.47
CA LYS A 35 -17.09 5.30 1.49
C LYS A 35 -16.70 3.92 0.94
N ARG A 36 -16.97 3.67 -0.34
CA ARG A 36 -16.63 2.43 -1.05
C ARG A 36 -15.14 2.34 -1.37
N TRP A 37 -14.51 3.46 -1.72
CA TRP A 37 -13.05 3.55 -1.86
C TRP A 37 -12.34 3.32 -0.52
N GLY A 38 -12.84 3.88 0.59
CA GLY A 38 -12.28 3.68 1.92
C GLY A 38 -12.27 2.22 2.39
N ALA A 39 -13.38 1.49 2.15
CA ALA A 39 -13.45 0.06 2.47
C ALA A 39 -12.49 -0.79 1.61
N GLY A 40 -12.35 -0.47 0.32
CA GLY A 40 -11.38 -1.12 -0.57
C GLY A 40 -9.94 -0.92 -0.13
N LEU A 41 -9.59 0.27 0.38
CA LEU A 41 -8.26 0.54 0.93
C LEU A 41 -7.96 -0.22 2.21
N ILE A 42 -8.95 -0.38 3.09
CA ILE A 42 -8.78 -1.15 4.32
C ILE A 42 -8.55 -2.62 3.97
N GLY A 43 -9.30 -3.17 3.01
CA GLY A 43 -9.08 -4.54 2.52
C GLY A 43 -7.68 -4.71 1.92
N LEU A 44 -7.26 -3.78 1.06
CA LEU A 44 -5.90 -3.73 0.53
C LEU A 44 -4.85 -3.64 1.65
N PHE A 45 -5.06 -2.80 2.65
CA PHE A 45 -4.12 -2.68 3.76
C PHE A 45 -3.93 -4.01 4.49
N ILE A 46 -5.03 -4.70 4.81
CA ILE A 46 -4.99 -5.98 5.51
C ILE A 46 -4.27 -7.05 4.68
N VAL A 47 -4.57 -7.16 3.38
CA VAL A 47 -3.93 -8.15 2.49
C VAL A 47 -2.42 -7.91 2.36
N GLY A 48 -1.98 -6.65 2.32
CA GLY A 48 -0.55 -6.31 2.26
C GLY A 48 0.17 -6.48 3.60
N ALA A 49 -0.50 -6.18 4.71
CA ALA A 49 0.08 -6.22 6.04
C ALA A 49 0.36 -7.64 6.54
N VAL A 50 -0.43 -8.65 6.13
CA VAL A 50 -0.25 -10.06 6.53
C VAL A 50 1.11 -10.63 6.12
N PRO A 51 1.52 -10.63 4.84
CA PRO A 51 2.83 -11.15 4.43
C PRO A 51 4.00 -10.29 4.94
N LEU A 52 3.77 -9.00 5.18
CA LEU A 52 4.75 -8.09 5.78
C LEU A 52 4.99 -8.41 7.26
N GLY A 53 3.92 -8.70 7.99
CA GLY A 53 3.95 -9.18 9.37
C GLY A 53 4.58 -10.57 9.49
N PHE A 54 4.27 -11.47 8.55
CA PHE A 54 4.93 -12.78 8.47
C PHE A 54 6.45 -12.63 8.31
N ALA A 55 6.89 -11.80 7.36
CA ALA A 55 8.31 -11.56 7.12
C ALA A 55 9.03 -10.96 8.34
N LEU A 56 8.40 -9.99 9.02
CA LEU A 56 8.90 -9.40 10.26
C LEU A 56 8.99 -10.43 11.40
N TYR A 57 7.96 -11.26 11.57
CA TYR A 57 7.91 -12.27 12.63
C TYR A 57 9.00 -13.32 12.45
N THR A 58 9.12 -13.87 11.23
CA THR A 58 10.16 -14.86 10.93
C THR A 58 11.57 -14.30 11.09
N GLU A 59 11.78 -13.03 10.75
CA GLU A 59 13.11 -12.43 10.89
C GLU A 59 13.47 -12.06 12.34
N MET A 60 12.48 -11.79 13.20
CA MET A 60 12.69 -11.47 14.63
C MET A 60 12.85 -12.72 15.51
N PHE A 61 12.16 -13.81 15.18
CA PHE A 61 12.06 -14.99 16.04
C PHE A 61 12.79 -16.23 15.49
N ASP A 62 13.13 -16.27 14.20
CA ASP A 62 13.74 -17.44 13.58
C ASP A 62 15.15 -17.12 13.02
N GLN A 63 16.18 -17.52 13.76
CA GLN A 63 17.59 -17.29 13.40
C GLN A 63 18.10 -18.20 12.25
N ARG A 64 17.29 -19.11 11.71
CA ARG A 64 17.67 -20.02 10.60
C ARG A 64 17.42 -19.39 9.22
N LEU A 65 17.89 -18.16 9.04
CA LEU A 65 17.57 -17.27 7.92
C LEU A 65 18.04 -17.77 6.54
N ASP A 66 19.06 -18.64 6.48
CA ASP A 66 19.71 -19.02 5.20
C ASP A 66 18.97 -20.09 4.37
N ALA A 67 17.90 -20.71 4.85
CA ALA A 67 17.21 -21.80 4.15
C ALA A 67 15.70 -21.61 3.94
N ASN A 68 15.13 -20.46 4.30
CA ASN A 68 13.68 -20.30 4.26
C ASN A 68 13.20 -19.63 2.97
N ILE A 69 12.88 -20.45 1.96
CA ILE A 69 12.17 -20.03 0.72
C ILE A 69 10.91 -19.22 1.06
N GLY A 70 10.25 -19.52 2.18
CA GLY A 70 9.07 -18.80 2.65
C GLY A 70 9.31 -17.33 2.95
N LEU A 71 10.49 -16.96 3.48
CA LEU A 71 10.85 -15.56 3.74
C LEU A 71 11.05 -14.79 2.43
N GLY A 72 11.78 -15.38 1.49
CA GLY A 72 12.00 -14.80 0.16
C GLY A 72 10.70 -14.61 -0.61
N LEU A 73 9.80 -15.61 -0.56
CA LEU A 73 8.50 -15.56 -1.23
C LEU A 73 7.56 -14.52 -0.59
N ALA A 74 7.55 -14.41 0.74
CA ALA A 74 6.82 -13.36 1.44
C ALA A 74 7.32 -11.96 1.06
N MET A 75 8.63 -11.79 0.94
CA MET A 75 9.23 -10.51 0.54
C MET A 75 8.88 -10.15 -0.91
N LEU A 76 8.95 -11.10 -1.84
CA LEU A 76 8.51 -10.91 -3.23
C LEU A 76 7.03 -10.55 -3.33
N PHE A 77 6.18 -11.18 -2.52
CA PHE A 77 4.75 -10.86 -2.47
C PHE A 77 4.52 -9.43 -1.98
N VAL A 78 5.21 -9.02 -0.90
CA VAL A 78 5.16 -7.63 -0.41
C VAL A 78 5.63 -6.64 -1.47
N TRP A 79 6.70 -6.94 -2.21
CA TRP A 79 7.22 -6.07 -3.26
C TRP A 79 6.23 -5.94 -4.42
N ALA A 80 5.70 -7.05 -4.92
CA ALA A 80 4.67 -7.05 -5.96
C ALA A 80 3.44 -6.25 -5.51
N TYR A 81 3.05 -6.42 -4.24
CA TYR A 81 1.95 -5.70 -3.66
C TYR A 81 2.18 -4.18 -3.57
N CYS A 82 3.38 -3.75 -3.16
CA CYS A 82 3.79 -2.34 -3.18
C CYS A 82 3.74 -1.73 -4.58
N VAL A 83 4.17 -2.47 -5.62
CA VAL A 83 4.09 -2.02 -7.02
C VAL A 83 2.63 -1.78 -7.43
N ILE A 84 1.72 -2.70 -7.09
CA ILE A 84 0.29 -2.54 -7.39
C ILE A 84 -0.27 -1.30 -6.69
N LEU A 85 0.03 -1.10 -5.41
CA LEU A 85 -0.42 0.08 -4.67
C LEU A 85 0.13 1.39 -5.26
N LEU A 86 1.38 1.40 -5.72
CA LEU A 86 1.95 2.55 -6.42
C LEU A 86 1.20 2.85 -7.72
N CYS A 87 0.90 1.83 -8.54
CA CYS A 87 0.10 2.01 -9.76
C CYS A 87 -1.28 2.60 -9.44
N VAL A 88 -1.98 2.07 -8.44
CA VAL A 88 -3.29 2.60 -8.00
C VAL A 88 -3.16 4.06 -7.53
N THR A 89 -2.13 4.37 -6.76
CA THR A 89 -1.85 5.73 -6.28
C THR A 89 -1.64 6.70 -7.45
N LEU A 90 -0.85 6.31 -8.45
CA LEU A 90 -0.62 7.12 -9.66
C LEU A 90 -1.91 7.36 -10.45
N VAL A 91 -2.77 6.34 -10.61
CA VAL A 91 -4.06 6.49 -11.29
C VAL A 91 -4.95 7.50 -10.56
N ILE A 92 -5.06 7.39 -9.23
CA ILE A 92 -5.88 8.31 -8.42
C ILE A 92 -5.34 9.75 -8.52
N TRP A 93 -4.02 9.91 -8.43
CA TRP A 93 -3.39 11.23 -8.50
C TRP A 93 -3.48 11.85 -9.90
N GLY A 94 -3.36 11.04 -10.95
CA GLY A 94 -3.58 11.46 -12.33
C GLY A 94 -5.01 11.93 -12.56
N ARG A 95 -6.01 11.19 -12.05
CA ARG A 95 -7.43 11.60 -12.09
C ARG A 95 -7.67 12.90 -11.32
N TYR A 96 -7.03 13.06 -10.16
CA TYR A 96 -7.10 14.31 -9.40
C TYR A 96 -6.53 15.50 -10.19
N MET A 97 -5.34 15.36 -10.79
CA MET A 97 -4.73 16.42 -11.59
C MET A 97 -5.56 16.75 -12.84
N TYR A 98 -6.13 15.75 -13.49
CA TYR A 98 -7.03 15.95 -14.64
C TYR A 98 -8.29 16.73 -14.25
N LYS A 99 -8.95 16.37 -13.13
CA LYS A 99 -10.11 17.12 -12.62
C LYS A 99 -9.74 18.56 -12.27
N LYS A 100 -8.56 18.78 -11.69
CA LYS A 100 -8.05 20.12 -11.36
C LYS A 100 -7.75 20.96 -12.61
N ALA A 101 -7.22 20.36 -13.67
CA ALA A 101 -6.92 21.03 -14.93
C ALA A 101 -8.19 21.44 -15.69
N ASN A 102 -9.22 20.58 -15.73
CA ASN A 102 -10.49 20.84 -16.42
C ASN A 102 -11.50 21.66 -15.60
N SER A 103 -11.25 21.89 -14.31
CA SER A 103 -12.11 22.73 -13.46
C SER A 103 -11.67 24.20 -13.44
N LYS A 104 -10.65 24.56 -14.22
CA LYS A 104 -10.13 25.92 -14.43
C LYS A 104 -10.50 26.40 -15.81
#